data_AF-A0A2N2YFY1-F1
#
_entry.id   AF-A0A2N2YFY1-F1
#
_cell.length_a   1.000
_cell.length_b   1.000
_cell.length_c   1.000
_cell.angle_alpha   90.00
_cell.angle_beta   90.00
_cell.angle_gamma   90.00
#
_symmetry.space_group_name_H-M   'P 1'
#
loop_
_entity.id
_entity.type
_entity.pdbx_description
1 polymer ?
#
loop_
_entity_poly.entity_id
_entity_poly.type
_entity_poly.pdbx_seq_one_letter_code
_entity_poly.pdbx_strand_id
1 'polypeptide(L)'
;MKILINMKRNNLFLLMAFAVSLLAGCVKDEKVEVTPTPVVTDAVLINEVYSRGVPDAPDWAEIYNNSDSQVDISGYKIYDSG
;
A
#
# COMPACT_ATOMS: atom_id res chain seq x y z
N MET A 1 10.86 -28.06 -58.88
CA MET A 1 9.92 -28.09 -57.73
C MET A 1 10.57 -27.73 -56.38
N LYS A 2 11.74 -28.28 -56.01
CA LYS A 2 12.37 -28.08 -54.68
C LYS A 2 12.77 -26.62 -54.33
N ILE A 3 13.16 -25.82 -55.32
CA ILE A 3 13.60 -24.42 -55.12
C ILE A 3 12.43 -23.50 -54.71
N LEU A 4 11.25 -23.71 -55.30
CA LEU A 4 10.04 -22.92 -55.00
C LEU A 4 9.50 -23.19 -53.58
N ILE A 5 9.68 -24.42 -53.08
CA ILE A 5 9.29 -24.84 -51.73
C ILE A 5 10.22 -24.20 -50.68
N ASN A 6 11.53 -24.13 -50.95
CA ASN A 6 12.49 -23.44 -50.07
C ASN A 6 12.23 -21.93 -49.99
N MET A 7 11.85 -21.30 -51.10
CA MET A 7 11.57 -19.86 -51.13
C MET A 7 10.30 -19.49 -50.32
N LYS A 8 9.26 -20.34 -50.37
CA LYS A 8 8.05 -20.20 -49.52
C LYS A 8 8.34 -20.46 -48.04
N ARG A 9 9.20 -21.43 -47.74
CA ARG A 9 9.61 -21.76 -46.36
C ARG A 9 10.44 -20.64 -45.73
N ASN A 10 11.38 -20.04 -46.47
CA ASN A 10 12.18 -18.91 -45.97
C ASN A 10 11.33 -17.65 -45.75
N ASN A 11 10.39 -17.34 -46.65
CA ASN A 11 9.45 -16.23 -46.42
C ASN A 11 8.52 -16.48 -45.23
N LEU A 12 8.12 -17.74 -45.00
CA LEU A 12 7.31 -18.10 -43.84
C LEU A 12 8.09 -17.96 -42.53
N PHE A 13 9.39 -18.32 -42.53
CA PHE A 13 10.27 -18.10 -41.37
C PHE A 13 10.50 -16.60 -41.09
N LEU A 14 10.68 -15.78 -42.13
CA LEU A 14 10.81 -14.33 -41.96
C LEU A 14 9.52 -13.70 -41.40
N LEU A 15 8.35 -14.13 -41.85
CA LEU A 15 7.06 -13.65 -41.35
C LEU A 15 6.84 -14.02 -39.88
N MET A 16 7.20 -15.25 -39.49
CA MET A 16 7.16 -15.70 -38.09
C MET A 16 8.12 -14.89 -37.21
N ALA A 17 9.34 -14.61 -37.67
CA ALA A 17 10.32 -13.83 -36.91
C ALA A 17 9.85 -12.38 -36.66
N PHE A 18 9.22 -11.76 -37.66
CA PHE A 18 8.68 -10.39 -37.54
C PHE A 18 7.46 -10.32 -36.59
N ALA A 19 6.60 -11.35 -36.60
CA ALA A 19 5.48 -11.46 -35.67
C ALA A 19 5.93 -11.63 -34.21
N VAL A 20 7.02 -12.37 -33.97
CA VAL A 20 7.59 -12.56 -32.63
C VAL A 20 8.17 -11.26 -32.06
N SER A 21 8.81 -10.44 -32.90
CA SER A 21 9.34 -9.13 -32.47
C SER A 21 8.26 -8.10 -32.11
N LEU A 22 7.06 -8.20 -32.70
CA LEU A 22 5.93 -7.32 -32.36
C LEU A 22 5.26 -7.70 -31.02
N LEU A 23 5.37 -8.96 -30.61
CA LEU A 23 4.75 -9.48 -29.38
C LEU A 23 5.63 -9.32 -28.13
N ALA A 24 6.92 -9.02 -28.28
CA ALA A 24 7.86 -8.86 -27.17
C ALA A 24 8.00 -7.39 -26.68
N GLY A 25 7.27 -6.45 -27.27
CA GLY A 25 7.38 -5.01 -27.00
C GLY A 25 6.77 -4.51 -25.69
N CYS A 26 6.63 -5.35 -24.66
CA CYS A 26 6.21 -4.86 -23.34
C CYS A 26 7.36 -4.12 -22.67
N VAL A 27 7.44 -2.80 -22.89
CA VAL A 27 8.15 -1.91 -21.97
C VAL A 27 7.39 -1.97 -20.65
N LYS A 28 7.99 -2.59 -19.63
CA LYS A 28 7.44 -2.54 -18.27
C LYS A 28 7.77 -1.17 -17.71
N ASP A 29 6.77 -0.32 -17.53
CA ASP A 29 6.89 0.89 -16.72
C ASP A 29 7.14 0.46 -15.27
N GLU A 30 8.39 0.61 -14.80
CA GLU A 30 8.70 0.41 -13.39
C GLU A 30 8.10 1.59 -12.62
N LYS A 31 6.98 1.33 -11.93
CA LYS A 31 6.44 2.29 -10.98
C LYS A 31 7.45 2.44 -9.86
N VAL A 32 8.00 3.64 -9.71
CA VAL A 32 8.77 4.03 -8.53
C VAL A 32 7.78 4.02 -7.36
N GLU A 33 7.79 2.93 -6.58
CA GLU A 33 7.18 2.93 -5.25
C GLU A 33 7.99 3.87 -4.38
N VAL A 34 7.47 5.07 -4.18
CA VAL A 34 7.96 5.96 -3.15
C VAL A 34 7.58 5.31 -1.82
N THR A 35 8.51 4.60 -1.19
CA THR A 35 8.31 4.08 0.17
C THR A 35 8.05 5.30 1.06
N PRO A 36 6.83 5.49 1.59
CA PRO A 36 6.59 6.60 2.49
C PRO A 36 7.53 6.44 3.68
N THR A 37 8.22 7.52 4.06
CA THR A 37 8.89 7.60 5.36
C THR A 37 7.87 7.14 6.41
N PRO A 38 8.21 6.18 7.30
CA PRO A 38 7.26 5.70 8.29
C PRO A 38 6.78 6.90 9.09
N VAL A 39 5.51 7.26 8.90
CA VAL A 39 4.83 8.20 9.78
C VAL A 39 4.74 7.47 11.10
N VAL A 40 5.53 7.90 12.08
CA VAL A 40 5.38 7.43 13.45
C VAL A 40 3.98 7.86 13.87
N THR A 41 3.07 6.90 13.91
CA THR A 41 1.72 7.08 14.42
C THR A 41 1.73 6.60 15.85
N ASP A 42 1.34 7.48 16.78
CA ASP A 42 1.20 7.07 18.18
C ASP A 42 0.10 6.01 18.27
N ALA A 43 0.41 4.90 18.95
CA ALA A 43 -0.54 3.80 19.09
C ALA A 43 -1.67 4.12 20.08
N VAL A 44 -1.43 5.00 21.06
CA VAL A 44 -2.41 5.39 22.08
C VAL A 44 -2.73 6.87 21.92
N LEU A 45 -4.00 7.18 21.63
CA LEU A 45 -4.48 8.53 21.38
C LEU A 45 -5.56 8.91 22.39
N ILE A 46 -5.69 10.21 22.69
CA ILE A 46 -6.93 10.77 23.26
C ILE A 46 -7.84 11.10 22.07
N ASN A 47 -8.95 10.38 21.92
CA ASN A 47 -9.87 10.59 20.79
C ASN A 47 -10.89 11.70 21.08
N GLU A 48 -11.50 11.66 22.26
CA GLU A 48 -12.55 12.61 22.67
C GLU A 48 -12.38 13.06 24.12
N VAL A 49 -12.83 14.28 24.42
CA VAL A 49 -12.79 14.86 25.77
C VAL A 49 -14.11 15.59 26.03
N TYR A 50 -14.70 15.32 27.19
CA TYR A 50 -15.88 15.99 27.69
C TYR A 50 -15.66 16.50 29.11
N SER A 51 -15.70 17.81 29.28
CA SER A 51 -15.43 18.50 30.56
C SER A 51 -16.60 19.40 31.00
N ARG A 52 -17.82 18.98 30.69
CA ARG A 52 -19.07 19.70 31.06
C ARG A 52 -20.04 18.79 31.80
N GLY A 53 -19.49 17.84 32.55
CA GLY A 53 -20.24 16.86 33.30
C GLY A 53 -21.23 17.46 34.29
N VAL A 54 -22.30 16.71 34.49
CA VAL A 54 -23.30 16.93 35.55
C VAL A 54 -23.26 15.72 36.49
N PRO A 55 -23.87 15.77 37.69
CA PRO A 55 -23.78 14.66 38.65
C PRO A 55 -24.18 13.29 38.09
N ASP A 56 -25.18 13.25 37.20
CA ASP A 56 -25.66 12.02 36.57
C ASP A 56 -24.92 11.65 35.26
N ALA A 57 -23.98 12.49 34.81
CA ALA A 57 -23.16 12.29 33.61
C ALA A 57 -21.80 13.00 33.77
N PRO A 58 -20.80 12.35 34.39
CA PRO A 58 -19.54 12.99 34.75
C PRO A 58 -18.64 13.31 33.54
N ASP A 59 -17.56 14.04 33.81
CA ASP A 59 -16.49 14.26 32.84
C ASP A 59 -15.82 12.94 32.43
N TRP A 60 -15.37 12.88 31.18
CA TRP A 60 -14.69 11.72 30.64
C TRP A 60 -13.72 12.10 29.52
N ALA A 61 -12.75 11.22 29.28
CA ALA A 61 -11.88 11.26 28.11
C ALA A 61 -11.82 9.85 27.50
N GLU A 62 -11.88 9.76 26.18
CA GLU A 62 -11.76 8.50 25.45
C GLU A 62 -10.31 8.24 25.05
N ILE A 63 -9.83 7.03 25.35
CA ILE A 63 -8.53 6.54 24.93
C ILE A 63 -8.73 5.55 23.79
N TYR A 64 -8.08 5.81 22.65
CA TYR A 64 -8.17 5.00 21.45
C TYR A 64 -6.84 4.34 21.11
N ASN A 65 -6.88 3.05 20.82
CA ASN A 65 -5.75 2.31 20.27
C ASN A 65 -5.78 2.41 18.75
N ASN A 66 -4.90 3.22 18.18
CA ASN A 66 -4.77 3.45 16.73
C ASN A 66 -3.86 2.42 16.03
N SER A 67 -3.67 1.25 16.64
CA SER A 67 -2.86 0.16 16.09
C SER A 67 -3.66 -1.14 15.98
N ASP A 68 -3.19 -2.04 15.13
CA ASP A 68 -3.80 -3.36 14.93
C ASP A 68 -3.34 -4.40 15.97
N SER A 69 -2.59 -3.98 16.99
CA SER A 69 -2.06 -4.85 18.04
C SER A 69 -2.53 -4.41 19.42
N GLN A 70 -2.50 -5.34 20.38
CA GLN A 70 -2.81 -5.00 21.76
C GLN A 70 -1.69 -4.14 22.35
N VAL A 71 -2.08 -3.05 23.00
CA VAL A 71 -1.15 -2.15 23.70
C VAL A 71 -1.35 -2.28 25.21
N ASP A 72 -0.27 -2.52 25.94
CA ASP A 72 -0.27 -2.45 27.41
C ASP A 72 -0.09 -1.00 27.85
N ILE A 73 -1.10 -0.47 28.55
CA ILE A 73 -1.12 0.88 29.09
C ILE A 73 -0.83 0.91 30.61
N SER A 74 -0.37 -0.21 31.17
CA SER A 74 0.01 -0.29 32.58
C SER A 74 1.07 0.77 32.91
N GLY A 75 0.80 1.60 33.92
CA GLY A 75 1.70 2.68 34.34
C GLY A 75 1.55 4.00 33.57
N TYR A 76 0.69 4.05 32.54
CA TYR A 76 0.33 5.31 31.89
C TYR A 76 -0.44 6.20 32.87
N LYS A 77 -0.33 7.52 32.67
CA LYS A 77 -1.02 8.51 33.48
C LYS A 77 -1.66 9.54 32.57
N ILE A 78 -2.87 9.96 32.92
CA ILE A 78 -3.46 11.19 32.40
C ILE A 78 -2.95 12.32 33.30
N TYR A 79 -2.34 13.33 32.70
CA TYR A 79 -1.72 14.44 33.41
C TYR A 79 -2.08 15.77 32.73
N ASP A 80 -2.34 16.78 33.54
CA ASP A 80 -2.44 18.18 33.15
C ASP A 80 -1.49 18.99 34.04
N SER A 81 -1.02 20.15 33.58
CA SER A 81 0.02 20.96 34.23
C SER A 81 -0.46 21.76 35.45
N GLY A 82 -1.50 21.30 36.14
CA GLY A 82 -2.13 21.99 37.27
C GLY A 82 -1.16 22.38 38.39
#